data_AF-A0A4S2MNK1-F1
#
_entry.id   AF-A0A4S2MNK1-F1
#
_cell.length_a   1.000
_cell.length_b   1.000
_cell.length_c   1.000
_cell.angle_alpha   90.00
_cell.angle_beta   90.00
_cell.angle_gamma   90.00
#
_symmetry.space_group_name_H-M   'P 1'
#
loop_
_entity.id
_entity.type
_entity.pdbx_description
1 polymer ?
#
loop_
_entity_poly.entity_id
_entity_poly.type
_entity_poly.pdbx_seq_one_letter_code
_entity_poly.pdbx_strand_id
1 'polypeptide(L)'
;MQVLKRGERHANRQPSLRRVGSELHSAARVSSEHVIFGDRISSSSSVRSHGKQPDVLEAYGERAPTPNSPTRPPSIRRRQSLQIMDLENTVQQLATENTTLEQTKANLEKSLIESRSRHKQQATELNDAIKSREDMIKEKDSQLEELNKKLTWYREEVQRLTLHNDTLLQTNTALSAARKHHEATFTAQVQQKDEQYKKLASEHAELERQFQEMHTGVERILRNELQTKDTELTRLRRELDKAREDIRQLQRKVNQRQSDRYLDIKDFQHFVNSSDKLFAEVRDFCERFSNWSAGQRIVHVHRIQDDDVKERFENVMLDDRGVRRMLKDESRRGQVFTAMMMRMLWEFVFSRYLFGLDKEQRLRLLELEHTLGEVATKNNNKLEAVHQWRATTLTLLTQRPAFRQKILTDTHATAAEIMRHLHFILPPPAHHHQDAITALTTLVDHAVTLSIEMRTQRAEYVMQRAPRPEYDDNGEVSNTIPYDPAKMHAVNAVDLGMSEQDLADEKALVKMVMFPAIICRGNELGEKYDNEVVVKRMQVLVNR
;
A
#
# COMPACT_ATOMS: atom_id res chain seq x y z
N MET A 1 8.50 -4.70 29.24
CA MET A 1 9.74 -3.89 29.30
C MET A 1 10.06 -3.46 27.88
N GLN A 2 10.40 -2.21 27.55
CA GLN A 2 10.36 -0.92 28.26
C GLN A 2 9.80 0.15 27.27
N VAL A 3 8.73 0.86 27.62
CA VAL A 3 8.74 2.28 28.06
C VAL A 3 9.03 3.32 26.95
N LEU A 4 7.93 3.80 26.36
CA LEU A 4 7.58 5.21 26.10
C LEU A 4 8.65 6.22 25.64
N LYS A 5 8.32 6.90 24.53
CA LYS A 5 8.13 8.37 24.57
C LYS A 5 6.99 8.80 23.64
N ARG A 6 6.10 9.67 24.14
CA ARG A 6 5.04 10.31 23.36
C ARG A 6 5.55 11.65 22.83
N GLY A 7 5.20 12.00 21.59
CA GLY A 7 5.22 13.38 21.09
C GLY A 7 3.79 13.92 21.05
N GLU A 8 3.60 15.20 21.34
CA GLU A 8 2.28 15.75 21.69
C GLU A 8 1.52 16.31 20.47
N ARG A 9 0.19 16.40 20.60
CA ARG A 9 -0.70 16.97 19.58
C ARG A 9 -1.20 18.35 20.02
N HIS A 10 -0.96 19.37 19.20
CA HIS A 10 -1.57 20.70 19.25
C HIS A 10 -1.92 21.12 17.82
N ALA A 11 -2.99 21.86 17.53
CA ALA A 11 -4.22 22.08 18.31
C ALA A 11 -5.35 22.39 17.31
N ASN A 12 -6.56 21.88 17.55
CA ASN A 12 -7.68 22.09 16.61
C ASN A 12 -8.19 23.54 16.68
N ARG A 13 -8.48 24.18 15.54
CA ARG A 13 -8.95 25.57 15.47
C ARG A 13 -10.37 25.65 14.92
N GLN A 14 -11.18 26.48 15.59
CA GLN A 14 -12.55 26.88 15.23
C GLN A 14 -13.62 25.75 15.35
N PRO A 15 -14.93 26.06 15.47
CA PRO A 15 -15.59 27.36 15.28
C PRO A 15 -16.45 27.89 16.45
N SER A 16 -16.80 29.18 16.38
CA SER A 16 -18.06 29.71 16.94
C SER A 16 -18.44 31.05 16.30
N LEU A 17 -19.54 31.10 15.53
CA LEU A 17 -20.19 32.35 15.16
C LEU A 17 -21.29 32.65 16.17
N ARG A 18 -21.15 33.74 16.92
CA ARG A 18 -22.02 34.05 18.06
C ARG A 18 -23.27 34.80 17.59
N ARG A 19 -24.36 34.07 17.34
CA ARG A 19 -25.70 34.67 17.22
C ARG A 19 -26.03 35.41 18.52
N VAL A 20 -26.41 36.69 18.42
CA VAL A 20 -26.95 37.49 19.54
C VAL A 20 -28.36 37.91 19.16
N GLY A 21 -29.29 37.73 20.08
CA GLY A 21 -30.68 38.16 19.95
C GLY A 21 -31.29 38.33 21.34
N SER A 22 -31.83 39.53 21.59
CA SER A 22 -32.61 39.94 22.76
C SER A 22 -33.31 41.24 22.34
N GLU A 23 -34.55 41.16 21.84
CA GLU A 23 -35.79 41.13 22.63
C GLU A 23 -36.08 42.42 23.40
N LEU A 24 -37.08 43.15 22.88
CA LEU A 24 -38.23 43.74 23.59
C LEU A 24 -38.00 44.60 24.84
N HIS A 25 -38.47 45.86 24.79
CA HIS A 25 -39.55 46.48 25.61
C HIS A 25 -39.70 47.93 25.07
N SER A 26 -40.85 48.52 24.73
CA SER A 26 -42.23 48.51 25.28
C SER A 26 -42.49 49.51 26.44
N ALA A 27 -42.54 50.81 26.12
CA ALA A 27 -43.39 51.84 26.75
C ALA A 27 -43.42 53.08 25.82
N ALA A 28 -44.51 53.65 25.31
CA ALA A 28 -45.90 53.80 25.75
C ALA A 28 -46.15 54.96 26.76
N ARG A 29 -46.38 56.15 26.21
CA ARG A 29 -47.23 57.23 26.75
C ARG A 29 -48.05 57.74 25.54
N VAL A 30 -49.39 57.69 25.49
CA VAL A 30 -50.42 58.22 26.42
C VAL A 30 -50.27 59.75 26.50
N SER A 31 -50.93 60.59 25.69
CA SER A 31 -52.35 60.72 25.26
C SER A 31 -53.20 61.60 26.21
N SER A 32 -54.41 61.96 25.76
CA SER A 32 -55.25 63.11 26.20
C SER A 32 -54.68 64.49 25.75
N GLU A 33 -55.41 65.44 25.14
CA GLU A 33 -56.82 65.89 25.27
C GLU A 33 -57.07 66.73 26.55
N HIS A 34 -57.82 67.84 26.57
CA HIS A 34 -58.46 68.66 25.52
C HIS A 34 -58.91 70.02 26.16
N VAL A 35 -59.67 70.84 25.42
CA VAL A 35 -60.84 71.63 25.91
C VAL A 35 -60.64 73.00 26.62
N ILE A 36 -61.04 74.05 25.88
CA ILE A 36 -61.97 75.18 26.17
C ILE A 36 -61.68 76.18 27.34
N PHE A 37 -62.10 77.43 27.07
CA PHE A 37 -62.18 78.65 27.91
C PHE A 37 -60.89 79.48 28.08
N GLY A 38 -60.94 80.82 28.00
CA GLY A 38 -62.06 81.63 27.50
C GLY A 38 -62.04 83.13 27.81
N ASP A 39 -62.19 83.92 26.74
CA ASP A 39 -62.93 85.19 26.67
C ASP A 39 -62.37 86.47 27.35
N ARG A 40 -62.77 87.64 26.79
CA ARG A 40 -62.75 89.02 27.38
C ARG A 40 -61.38 89.67 27.71
N ILE A 41 -61.19 91.00 27.64
CA ILE A 41 -62.04 92.19 27.31
C ILE A 41 -61.21 93.01 26.28
N SER A 42 -61.55 93.11 25.00
CA SER A 42 -62.44 94.09 24.34
C SER A 42 -62.16 95.59 24.58
N SER A 43 -62.38 96.39 23.53
CA SER A 43 -63.03 97.72 23.52
C SER A 43 -62.57 98.89 24.42
N SER A 44 -62.52 100.16 23.99
CA SER A 44 -62.66 100.76 22.64
C SER A 44 -62.49 102.30 22.71
N SER A 45 -62.65 102.96 21.56
CA SER A 45 -63.48 104.17 21.39
C SER A 45 -63.11 105.50 22.10
N SER A 46 -62.61 106.44 21.27
CA SER A 46 -63.44 107.53 20.71
C SER A 46 -63.44 108.94 21.35
N VAL A 47 -63.53 109.93 20.44
CA VAL A 47 -64.25 111.22 20.55
C VAL A 47 -63.73 112.33 21.49
N ARG A 48 -63.00 113.26 20.86
CA ARG A 48 -63.43 114.65 20.54
C ARG A 48 -63.87 115.60 21.67
N SER A 49 -63.39 116.83 21.51
CA SER A 49 -63.99 118.13 21.88
C SER A 49 -63.65 118.79 23.23
N HIS A 50 -63.47 120.10 23.12
CA HIS A 50 -63.75 121.20 24.07
C HIS A 50 -63.64 120.97 25.59
N GLY A 51 -62.83 121.84 26.23
CA GLY A 51 -63.43 122.77 27.20
C GLY A 51 -62.67 123.04 28.50
N LYS A 52 -62.05 124.23 28.58
CA LYS A 52 -62.01 125.13 29.75
C LYS A 52 -61.83 124.53 31.17
N GLN A 53 -60.61 124.66 31.71
CA GLN A 53 -60.29 125.10 33.10
C GLN A 53 -60.84 124.26 34.29
N PRO A 54 -60.43 124.52 35.55
CA PRO A 54 -59.41 125.44 36.09
C PRO A 54 -58.21 124.65 36.70
N ASP A 55 -57.33 125.06 37.63
CA ASP A 55 -57.11 126.32 38.39
C ASP A 55 -55.67 126.37 39.00
N VAL A 56 -55.35 127.45 39.73
CA VAL A 56 -54.45 127.53 40.92
C VAL A 56 -52.92 127.35 40.78
N LEU A 57 -52.20 128.40 41.23
CA LEU A 57 -50.73 128.55 41.51
C LEU A 57 -49.78 128.52 40.28
N GLU A 58 -48.92 129.52 40.01
CA GLU A 58 -48.54 130.75 40.76
C GLU A 58 -48.03 131.89 39.79
N ALA A 59 -48.55 133.17 39.88
CA ALA A 59 -48.32 134.42 39.06
C ALA A 59 -48.94 134.54 37.61
N TYR A 60 -49.11 135.66 36.82
CA TYR A 60 -49.25 137.18 36.84
C TYR A 60 -49.90 137.63 35.46
N GLY A 61 -50.17 138.86 34.92
CA GLY A 61 -50.02 140.35 35.13
C GLY A 61 -49.57 141.07 33.81
N GLU A 62 -49.87 142.29 33.28
CA GLU A 62 -50.74 143.53 33.44
C GLU A 62 -50.62 144.43 32.12
N ARG A 63 -51.21 145.61 31.73
CA ARG A 63 -52.27 146.65 32.10
C ARG A 63 -52.63 147.58 30.86
N ALA A 64 -53.44 148.69 30.94
CA ALA A 64 -53.95 149.48 29.74
C ALA A 64 -54.34 151.03 29.87
N PRO A 65 -54.44 151.85 28.75
CA PRO A 65 -54.80 153.31 28.67
C PRO A 65 -56.11 153.73 27.85
N THR A 66 -56.42 155.05 27.59
CA THR A 66 -57.06 155.72 26.35
C THR A 66 -57.44 157.29 26.39
N PRO A 67 -58.58 157.94 25.92
CA PRO A 67 -58.53 159.16 24.99
C PRO A 67 -59.60 160.36 25.01
N ASN A 68 -59.41 161.42 24.14
CA ASN A 68 -60.38 162.35 23.39
C ASN A 68 -61.09 163.66 23.94
N SER A 69 -61.24 164.76 23.12
CA SER A 69 -62.11 166.01 23.34
C SER A 69 -62.20 167.12 22.19
N PRO A 70 -63.38 167.72 21.79
CA PRO A 70 -63.49 168.85 20.78
C PRO A 70 -64.68 169.94 20.81
N THR A 71 -64.65 171.03 19.96
CA THR A 71 -65.78 171.81 19.27
C THR A 71 -66.23 173.29 19.66
N ARG A 72 -66.65 174.19 18.68
CA ARG A 72 -67.85 175.17 18.62
C ARG A 72 -67.72 176.66 18.01
N PRO A 73 -68.76 177.30 17.34
CA PRO A 73 -68.93 178.75 16.87
C PRO A 73 -70.33 179.45 17.24
N PRO A 74 -71.06 180.46 16.59
CA PRO A 74 -70.90 181.54 15.52
C PRO A 74 -71.66 182.97 15.73
N SER A 75 -72.01 183.79 14.67
CA SER A 75 -73.09 184.90 14.47
C SER A 75 -72.76 186.47 14.50
N ILE A 76 -73.58 187.54 14.16
CA ILE A 76 -74.44 188.07 12.99
C ILE A 76 -75.03 189.56 13.17
N ARG A 77 -75.13 190.50 12.14
CA ARG A 77 -76.10 191.72 12.09
C ARG A 77 -76.24 192.58 10.75
N ARG A 78 -77.51 192.91 10.30
CA ARG A 78 -78.10 194.06 9.47
C ARG A 78 -77.42 194.60 8.16
N ARG A 79 -78.09 195.17 7.11
CA ARG A 79 -79.52 195.46 6.74
C ARG A 79 -79.68 195.68 5.19
N GLN A 80 -80.81 195.28 4.60
CA GLN A 80 -81.43 195.74 3.32
C GLN A 80 -80.64 195.68 1.97
N SER A 81 -80.85 194.58 1.24
CA SER A 81 -81.32 194.60 -0.17
C SER A 81 -82.17 193.33 -0.41
N LEU A 82 -83.16 193.36 -1.30
CA LEU A 82 -84.14 192.26 -1.48
C LEU A 82 -83.89 191.44 -2.76
N GLN A 83 -84.68 190.38 -2.94
CA GLN A 83 -84.97 189.68 -4.20
C GLN A 83 -83.87 188.78 -4.81
N ILE A 84 -82.59 188.93 -4.47
CA ILE A 84 -81.54 188.00 -4.94
C ILE A 84 -81.50 186.69 -4.14
N MET A 85 -81.77 186.76 -2.83
CA MET A 85 -81.48 185.68 -1.86
C MET A 85 -82.30 184.39 -2.06
N ASP A 86 -83.50 184.46 -2.65
CA ASP A 86 -84.36 183.28 -2.84
C ASP A 86 -83.84 182.33 -3.93
N LEU A 87 -83.05 182.82 -4.89
CA LEU A 87 -82.41 181.97 -5.89
C LEU A 87 -81.26 181.14 -5.30
N GLU A 88 -80.54 181.68 -4.31
CA GLU A 88 -79.39 181.03 -3.68
C GLU A 88 -79.81 179.82 -2.81
N ASN A 89 -80.98 179.89 -2.16
CA ASN A 89 -81.50 178.83 -1.30
C ASN A 89 -81.75 177.51 -2.06
N THR A 90 -82.23 177.59 -3.31
CA THR A 90 -82.56 176.39 -4.12
C THR A 90 -81.33 175.56 -4.48
N VAL A 91 -80.19 176.21 -4.72
CA VAL A 91 -78.92 175.55 -5.06
C VAL A 91 -78.34 174.80 -3.85
N GLN A 92 -78.47 175.36 -2.65
CA GLN A 92 -77.97 174.72 -1.43
C GLN A 92 -78.72 173.43 -1.08
N GLN A 93 -80.04 173.38 -1.35
CA GLN A 93 -80.86 172.22 -1.03
C GLN A 93 -80.41 170.97 -1.82
N LEU A 94 -80.22 171.09 -3.14
CA LEU A 94 -79.73 170.02 -4.01
C LEU A 94 -78.28 169.58 -3.70
N ALA A 95 -77.45 170.50 -3.17
CA ALA A 95 -76.11 170.16 -2.71
C ALA A 95 -76.15 169.24 -1.49
N THR A 96 -77.04 169.51 -0.51
CA THR A 96 -77.16 168.66 0.69
C THR A 96 -77.66 167.25 0.35
N GLU A 97 -78.64 167.12 -0.54
CA GLU A 97 -79.21 165.82 -0.93
C GLU A 97 -78.14 164.89 -1.53
N ASN A 98 -77.33 165.39 -2.47
CA ASN A 98 -76.21 164.63 -3.05
C ASN A 98 -75.25 164.07 -1.98
N THR A 99 -74.85 164.87 -0.99
CA THR A 99 -73.93 164.40 0.06
C THR A 99 -74.52 163.28 0.93
N THR A 100 -75.85 163.22 1.09
CA THR A 100 -76.50 162.11 1.81
C THR A 100 -76.53 160.82 0.98
N LEU A 101 -76.73 160.93 -0.35
CA LEU A 101 -76.69 159.80 -1.27
C LEU A 101 -75.28 159.17 -1.32
N GLU A 102 -74.22 159.99 -1.36
CA GLU A 102 -72.84 159.49 -1.31
C GLU A 102 -72.53 158.71 -0.03
N GLN A 103 -72.99 159.18 1.13
CA GLN A 103 -72.80 158.48 2.41
C GLN A 103 -73.54 157.13 2.47
N THR A 104 -74.78 157.05 1.97
CA THR A 104 -75.51 155.78 1.93
C THR A 104 -74.85 154.78 0.99
N LYS A 105 -74.38 155.22 -0.18
CA LYS A 105 -73.60 154.41 -1.13
C LYS A 105 -72.32 153.84 -0.48
N ALA A 106 -71.52 154.69 0.17
CA ALA A 106 -70.27 154.27 0.81
C ALA A 106 -70.48 153.22 1.92
N ASN A 107 -71.60 153.29 2.66
CA ASN A 107 -71.94 152.30 3.68
C ASN A 107 -72.38 150.95 3.07
N LEU A 108 -73.13 150.97 1.95
CA LEU A 108 -73.48 149.75 1.22
C LEU A 108 -72.24 149.08 0.60
N GLU A 109 -71.32 149.87 0.04
CA GLU A 109 -70.06 149.35 -0.53
C GLU A 109 -69.19 148.67 0.55
N LYS A 110 -69.08 149.24 1.76
CA LYS A 110 -68.42 148.57 2.90
C LYS A 110 -69.05 147.23 3.26
N SER A 111 -70.39 147.18 3.40
CA SER A 111 -71.11 145.95 3.72
C SER A 111 -70.93 144.86 2.64
N LEU A 112 -70.88 145.25 1.37
CA LEU A 112 -70.59 144.35 0.25
C LEU A 112 -69.14 143.83 0.26
N ILE A 113 -68.18 144.66 0.69
CA ILE A 113 -66.77 144.24 0.83
C ILE A 113 -66.62 143.24 2.00
N GLU A 114 -67.28 143.48 3.13
CA GLU A 114 -67.25 142.56 4.28
C GLU A 114 -67.93 141.21 3.99
N SER A 115 -69.09 141.20 3.33
CA SER A 115 -69.72 139.92 2.94
C SER A 115 -68.84 139.14 1.95
N ARG A 116 -68.18 139.83 1.01
CA ARG A 116 -67.19 139.21 0.10
C ARG A 116 -65.95 138.68 0.82
N SER A 117 -65.46 139.32 1.88
CA SER A 117 -64.29 138.82 2.63
C SER A 117 -64.64 137.57 3.44
N ARG A 118 -65.78 137.58 4.15
CA ARG A 118 -66.28 136.43 4.91
C ARG A 118 -66.55 135.21 4.00
N HIS A 119 -67.19 135.41 2.85
CA HIS A 119 -67.39 134.32 1.88
C HIS A 119 -66.08 133.76 1.30
N LYS A 120 -65.06 134.61 1.07
CA LYS A 120 -63.73 134.13 0.65
C LYS A 120 -63.08 133.26 1.73
N GLN A 121 -63.10 133.69 2.99
CA GLN A 121 -62.54 132.93 4.12
C GLN A 121 -63.24 131.57 4.29
N GLN A 122 -64.58 131.55 4.29
CA GLN A 122 -65.36 130.33 4.38
C GLN A 122 -65.11 129.38 3.19
N ALA A 123 -64.93 129.93 1.98
CA ALA A 123 -64.58 129.13 0.80
C ALA A 123 -63.17 128.52 0.90
N THR A 124 -62.18 129.24 1.46
CA THR A 124 -60.84 128.68 1.71
C THR A 124 -60.87 127.58 2.78
N GLU A 125 -61.54 127.80 3.91
CA GLU A 125 -61.67 126.80 4.99
C GLU A 125 -62.32 125.50 4.50
N LEU A 126 -63.40 125.61 3.71
CA LEU A 126 -64.07 124.46 3.11
C LEU A 126 -63.16 123.74 2.09
N ASN A 127 -62.42 124.48 1.26
CA ASN A 127 -61.50 123.91 0.28
C ASN A 127 -60.34 123.15 0.95
N ASP A 128 -59.77 123.69 2.04
CA ASP A 128 -58.68 123.02 2.76
C ASP A 128 -59.18 121.83 3.59
N ALA A 129 -60.41 121.88 4.11
CA ALA A 129 -61.08 120.73 4.72
C ALA A 129 -61.46 119.64 3.70
N ILE A 130 -61.69 119.99 2.43
CA ILE A 130 -61.88 119.04 1.32
C ILE A 130 -60.54 118.36 1.00
N LYS A 131 -59.46 119.11 0.74
CA LYS A 131 -58.12 118.55 0.49
C LYS A 131 -57.68 117.59 1.59
N SER A 132 -57.82 117.98 2.85
CA SER A 132 -57.46 117.14 4.00
C SER A 132 -58.23 115.80 4.02
N ARG A 133 -59.48 115.77 3.53
CA ARG A 133 -60.24 114.52 3.35
C ARG A 133 -59.81 113.75 2.11
N GLU A 134 -59.54 114.42 1.00
CA GLU A 134 -59.02 113.77 -0.22
C GLU A 134 -57.68 113.06 0.06
N ASP A 135 -56.79 113.69 0.84
CA ASP A 135 -55.50 113.10 1.20
C ASP A 135 -55.67 111.92 2.19
N MET A 136 -56.61 112.00 3.13
CA MET A 136 -57.02 110.84 3.94
C MET A 136 -57.62 109.70 3.11
N ILE A 137 -58.35 110.00 2.03
CA ILE A 137 -58.93 109.00 1.13
C ILE A 137 -57.81 108.33 0.32
N LYS A 138 -56.89 109.10 -0.28
CA LYS A 138 -55.70 108.57 -0.99
C LYS A 138 -54.87 107.63 -0.11
N GLU A 139 -54.67 107.99 1.17
CA GLU A 139 -53.96 107.16 2.15
C GLU A 139 -54.75 105.90 2.55
N LYS A 140 -56.08 105.93 2.51
CA LYS A 140 -56.91 104.73 2.74
C LYS A 140 -56.97 103.82 1.52
N ASP A 141 -57.00 104.40 0.32
CA ASP A 141 -56.96 103.67 -0.94
C ASP A 141 -55.60 103.00 -1.15
N SER A 142 -54.48 103.66 -0.80
CA SER A 142 -53.14 103.05 -0.84
C SER A 142 -53.03 101.84 0.12
N GLN A 143 -53.55 101.97 1.34
CA GLN A 143 -53.61 100.88 2.33
C GLN A 143 -54.52 99.73 1.85
N LEU A 144 -55.65 100.03 1.20
CA LEU A 144 -56.52 99.01 0.59
C LEU A 144 -55.86 98.33 -0.61
N GLU A 145 -55.09 99.04 -1.42
CA GLU A 145 -54.35 98.46 -2.54
C GLU A 145 -53.22 97.55 -2.05
N GLU A 146 -52.48 97.96 -1.01
CA GLU A 146 -51.43 97.15 -0.40
C GLU A 146 -52.00 95.89 0.29
N LEU A 147 -53.13 96.01 0.99
CA LEU A 147 -53.84 94.86 1.56
C LEU A 147 -54.36 93.92 0.48
N ASN A 148 -54.91 94.43 -0.63
CA ASN A 148 -55.35 93.59 -1.75
C ASN A 148 -54.16 92.85 -2.40
N LYS A 149 -53.01 93.51 -2.61
CA LYS A 149 -51.78 92.88 -3.11
C LYS A 149 -51.26 91.76 -2.19
N LYS A 150 -51.35 91.96 -0.86
CA LYS A 150 -51.05 90.90 0.12
C LYS A 150 -52.05 89.75 0.04
N LEU A 151 -53.35 90.05 -0.12
CA LEU A 151 -54.42 89.04 -0.17
C LEU A 151 -54.39 88.21 -1.47
N THR A 152 -54.04 88.80 -2.63
CA THR A 152 -53.80 88.04 -3.86
C THR A 152 -52.59 87.11 -3.70
N TRP A 153 -51.48 87.63 -3.16
CA TRP A 153 -50.28 86.82 -2.91
C TRP A 153 -50.56 85.62 -1.97
N TYR A 154 -51.28 85.83 -0.86
CA TYR A 154 -51.67 84.72 0.02
C TYR A 154 -52.60 83.70 -0.65
N ARG A 155 -53.49 84.11 -1.58
CA ARG A 155 -54.34 83.18 -2.35
C ARG A 155 -53.52 82.35 -3.33
N GLU A 156 -52.62 82.99 -4.07
CA GLU A 156 -51.70 82.34 -5.00
C GLU A 156 -50.78 81.34 -4.27
N GLU A 157 -50.24 81.73 -3.12
CA GLU A 157 -49.40 80.87 -2.28
C GLU A 157 -50.18 79.68 -1.69
N VAL A 158 -51.41 79.88 -1.20
CA VAL A 158 -52.27 78.77 -0.74
C VAL A 158 -52.60 77.82 -1.90
N GLN A 159 -52.88 78.32 -3.10
CA GLN A 159 -53.10 77.48 -4.28
C GLN A 159 -51.83 76.70 -4.66
N ARG A 160 -50.65 77.34 -4.63
CA ARG A 160 -49.36 76.72 -4.89
C ARG A 160 -49.03 75.61 -3.88
N LEU A 161 -49.27 75.85 -2.59
CA LEU A 161 -49.08 74.88 -1.51
C LEU A 161 -50.08 73.72 -1.59
N THR A 162 -51.32 73.98 -2.00
CA THR A 162 -52.34 72.92 -2.23
C THR A 162 -51.89 71.99 -3.36
N LEU A 163 -51.53 72.54 -4.52
CA LEU A 163 -50.97 71.76 -5.64
C LEU A 163 -49.70 70.98 -5.25
N HIS A 164 -48.84 71.57 -4.41
CA HIS A 164 -47.66 70.86 -3.91
C HIS A 164 -48.04 69.69 -2.99
N ASN A 165 -48.99 69.87 -2.06
CA ASN A 165 -49.49 68.79 -1.21
C ASN A 165 -50.16 67.68 -2.03
N ASP A 166 -50.95 68.02 -3.06
CA ASP A 166 -51.58 67.02 -3.94
C ASP A 166 -50.52 66.19 -4.69
N THR A 167 -49.46 66.83 -5.22
CA THR A 167 -48.36 66.11 -5.87
C THR A 167 -47.52 65.29 -4.88
N LEU A 168 -47.36 65.74 -3.63
CA LEU A 168 -46.74 64.96 -2.55
C LEU A 168 -47.58 63.75 -2.13
N LEU A 169 -48.91 63.88 -2.09
CA LEU A 169 -49.83 62.76 -1.82
C LEU A 169 -49.84 61.74 -2.96
N GLN A 170 -49.85 62.20 -4.21
CA GLN A 170 -49.77 61.34 -5.40
C GLN A 170 -48.43 60.58 -5.46
N THR A 171 -47.30 61.26 -5.20
CA THR A 171 -45.98 60.60 -5.18
C THR A 171 -45.83 59.63 -4.00
N ASN A 172 -46.31 59.98 -2.80
CA ASN A 172 -46.27 59.10 -1.63
C ASN A 172 -47.16 57.85 -1.82
N THR A 173 -48.37 58.00 -2.35
CA THR A 173 -49.25 56.85 -2.67
C THR A 173 -48.65 55.97 -3.78
N ALA A 174 -48.05 56.55 -4.82
CA ALA A 174 -47.33 55.80 -5.85
C ALA A 174 -46.11 55.06 -5.28
N LEU A 175 -45.30 55.68 -4.42
CA LEU A 175 -44.16 55.04 -3.74
C LEU A 175 -44.61 53.90 -2.81
N SER A 176 -45.72 54.06 -2.10
CA SER A 176 -46.33 53.02 -1.26
C SER A 176 -46.79 51.81 -2.09
N ALA A 177 -47.43 52.06 -3.25
CA ALA A 177 -47.84 51.01 -4.18
C ALA A 177 -46.63 50.30 -4.80
N ALA A 178 -45.64 51.04 -5.29
CA ALA A 178 -44.40 50.50 -5.85
C ALA A 178 -43.62 49.66 -4.83
N ARG A 179 -43.53 50.13 -3.57
CA ARG A 179 -42.90 49.39 -2.48
C ARG A 179 -43.62 48.07 -2.20
N LYS A 180 -44.96 48.06 -2.08
CA LYS A 180 -45.75 46.84 -1.87
C LYS A 180 -45.58 45.85 -3.04
N HIS A 181 -45.53 46.34 -4.28
CA HIS A 181 -45.26 45.50 -5.44
C HIS A 181 -43.83 44.92 -5.44
N HIS A 182 -42.85 45.69 -4.99
CA HIS A 182 -41.47 45.22 -4.83
C HIS A 182 -41.36 44.18 -3.69
N GLU A 183 -42.01 44.39 -2.55
CA GLU A 183 -42.06 43.43 -1.44
C GLU A 183 -42.77 42.12 -1.85
N ALA A 184 -43.87 42.21 -2.62
CA ALA A 184 -44.57 41.04 -3.16
C ALA A 184 -43.74 40.26 -4.21
N THR A 185 -43.08 40.96 -5.14
CA THR A 185 -42.22 40.30 -6.15
C THR A 185 -40.95 39.73 -5.54
N PHE A 186 -40.35 40.39 -4.54
CA PHE A 186 -39.20 39.87 -3.80
C PHE A 186 -39.56 38.63 -2.98
N THR A 187 -40.68 38.64 -2.24
CA THR A 187 -41.12 37.46 -1.47
C THR A 187 -41.45 36.26 -2.36
N ALA A 188 -42.05 36.47 -3.53
CA ALA A 188 -42.25 35.42 -4.54
C ALA A 188 -40.92 34.85 -5.07
N GLN A 189 -39.92 35.70 -5.34
CA GLN A 189 -38.57 35.25 -5.75
C GLN A 189 -37.86 34.45 -4.64
N VAL A 190 -37.99 34.86 -3.37
CA VAL A 190 -37.44 34.11 -2.23
C VAL A 190 -38.09 32.73 -2.11
N GLN A 191 -39.43 32.64 -2.21
CA GLN A 191 -40.14 31.36 -2.19
C GLN A 191 -39.71 30.44 -3.35
N GLN A 192 -39.61 30.99 -4.57
CA GLN A 192 -39.12 30.23 -5.73
C GLN A 192 -37.68 29.73 -5.52
N LYS A 193 -36.82 30.53 -4.87
CA LYS A 193 -35.44 30.14 -4.54
C LYS A 193 -35.39 29.08 -3.44
N ASP A 194 -36.19 29.19 -2.39
CA ASP A 194 -36.29 28.17 -1.34
C ASP A 194 -36.80 26.82 -1.89
N GLU A 195 -37.73 26.82 -2.85
CA GLU A 195 -38.13 25.60 -3.55
C GLU A 195 -37.02 25.02 -4.43
N GLN A 196 -36.28 25.87 -5.15
CA GLN A 196 -35.12 25.43 -5.94
C GLN A 196 -34.03 24.84 -5.04
N TYR A 197 -33.72 25.47 -3.91
CA TYR A 197 -32.76 24.94 -2.94
C TYR A 197 -33.21 23.63 -2.31
N LYS A 198 -34.51 23.46 -1.99
CA LYS A 198 -35.04 22.19 -1.46
C LYS A 198 -34.91 21.06 -2.47
N LYS A 199 -35.29 21.30 -3.74
CA LYS A 199 -35.18 20.32 -4.83
C LYS A 199 -33.72 19.92 -5.08
N LEU A 200 -32.84 20.91 -5.23
CA LEU A 200 -31.40 20.68 -5.42
C LEU A 200 -30.75 19.98 -4.21
N ALA A 201 -31.21 20.23 -2.99
CA ALA A 201 -30.75 19.53 -1.79
C ALA A 201 -31.21 18.06 -1.74
N SER A 202 -32.44 17.74 -2.15
CA SER A 202 -32.87 16.35 -2.32
C SER A 202 -32.11 15.64 -3.45
N GLU A 203 -31.93 16.30 -4.60
CA GLU A 203 -31.16 15.78 -5.73
C GLU A 203 -29.70 15.51 -5.34
N HIS A 204 -29.05 16.41 -4.59
CA HIS A 204 -27.72 16.16 -4.03
C HIS A 204 -27.70 15.01 -3.03
N ALA A 205 -28.68 14.92 -2.11
CA ALA A 205 -28.71 13.83 -1.13
C ALA A 205 -28.95 12.45 -1.77
N GLU A 206 -29.77 12.38 -2.83
CA GLU A 206 -29.96 11.17 -3.63
C GLU A 206 -28.70 10.83 -4.43
N LEU A 207 -28.06 11.82 -5.05
CA LEU A 207 -26.83 11.63 -5.83
C LEU A 207 -25.63 11.22 -4.96
N GLU A 208 -25.46 11.81 -3.77
CA GLU A 208 -24.47 11.37 -2.78
C GLU A 208 -24.70 9.92 -2.36
N ARG A 209 -25.96 9.53 -2.19
CA ARG A 209 -26.33 8.15 -1.83
C ARG A 209 -26.03 7.17 -2.96
N GLN A 210 -26.38 7.52 -4.19
CA GLN A 210 -26.01 6.75 -5.40
C GLN A 210 -24.49 6.64 -5.56
N PHE A 211 -23.73 7.72 -5.31
CA PHE A 211 -22.27 7.67 -5.31
C PHE A 211 -21.70 6.78 -4.20
N GLN A 212 -22.26 6.78 -2.99
CA GLN A 212 -21.83 5.90 -1.91
C GLN A 212 -22.15 4.42 -2.20
N GLU A 213 -23.33 4.12 -2.75
CA GLU A 213 -23.74 2.77 -3.14
C GLU A 213 -22.89 2.25 -4.33
N MET A 214 -22.62 3.09 -5.33
CA MET A 214 -21.69 2.77 -6.42
C MET A 214 -20.24 2.60 -5.94
N HIS A 215 -19.74 3.49 -5.08
CA HIS A 215 -18.37 3.42 -4.56
C HIS A 215 -18.15 2.17 -3.72
N THR A 216 -19.07 1.86 -2.79
CA THR A 216 -19.00 0.63 -1.98
C THR A 216 -19.22 -0.64 -2.82
N GLY A 217 -20.05 -0.58 -3.85
CA GLY A 217 -20.21 -1.64 -4.86
C GLY A 217 -18.91 -1.92 -5.62
N VAL A 218 -18.30 -0.89 -6.19
CA VAL A 218 -17.03 -0.95 -6.94
C VAL A 218 -15.88 -1.38 -6.05
N GLU A 219 -15.75 -0.83 -4.82
CA GLU A 219 -14.75 -1.29 -3.86
C GLU A 219 -14.90 -2.77 -3.52
N ARG A 220 -16.14 -3.27 -3.36
CA ARG A 220 -16.40 -4.68 -3.04
C ARG A 220 -16.06 -5.60 -4.22
N ILE A 221 -16.35 -5.18 -5.45
CA ILE A 221 -15.93 -5.89 -6.67
C ILE A 221 -14.40 -5.92 -6.74
N LEU A 222 -13.74 -4.76 -6.61
CA LEU A 222 -12.28 -4.64 -6.67
C LEU A 222 -11.58 -5.45 -5.57
N ARG A 223 -12.09 -5.45 -4.33
CA ARG A 223 -11.56 -6.30 -3.25
C ARG A 223 -11.69 -7.78 -3.57
N ASN A 224 -12.83 -8.22 -4.13
CA ASN A 224 -13.04 -9.61 -4.53
C ASN A 224 -12.12 -10.01 -5.71
N GLU A 225 -11.94 -9.14 -6.71
CA GLU A 225 -11.03 -9.37 -7.84
C GLU A 225 -9.57 -9.40 -7.40
N LEU A 226 -9.13 -8.49 -6.52
CA LEU A 226 -7.80 -8.53 -5.91
C LEU A 226 -7.60 -9.82 -5.11
N GLN A 227 -8.55 -10.21 -4.26
CA GLN A 227 -8.45 -11.43 -3.46
C GLN A 227 -8.39 -12.70 -4.32
N THR A 228 -9.20 -12.79 -5.39
CA THR A 228 -9.13 -13.93 -6.31
C THR A 228 -7.80 -13.94 -7.07
N LYS A 229 -7.32 -12.80 -7.58
CA LYS A 229 -6.01 -12.69 -8.20
C LYS A 229 -4.87 -13.04 -7.24
N ASP A 230 -4.91 -12.65 -5.97
CA ASP A 230 -3.89 -13.06 -4.99
C ASP A 230 -3.91 -14.57 -4.72
N THR A 231 -5.10 -15.21 -4.69
CA THR A 231 -5.16 -16.68 -4.59
C THR A 231 -4.62 -17.39 -5.83
N GLU A 232 -4.86 -16.86 -7.02
CA GLU A 232 -4.25 -17.35 -8.28
C GLU A 232 -2.74 -17.13 -8.28
N LEU A 233 -2.25 -15.94 -7.89
CA LEU A 233 -0.84 -15.57 -7.93
C LEU A 233 -0.03 -16.37 -6.90
N THR A 234 -0.58 -16.60 -5.70
CA THR A 234 0.04 -17.50 -4.71
C THR A 234 -0.01 -18.97 -5.13
N ARG A 235 -1.06 -19.41 -5.86
CA ARG A 235 -1.10 -20.75 -6.48
C ARG A 235 -0.01 -20.89 -7.55
N LEU A 236 0.05 -19.97 -8.51
CA LEU A 236 1.03 -19.99 -9.61
C LEU A 236 2.47 -19.91 -9.09
N ARG A 237 2.74 -19.16 -8.01
CA ARG A 237 4.05 -19.18 -7.33
C ARG A 237 4.40 -20.56 -6.79
N ARG A 238 3.47 -21.25 -6.10
CA ARG A 238 3.71 -22.63 -5.61
C ARG A 238 3.93 -23.62 -6.75
N GLU A 239 3.16 -23.52 -7.83
CA GLU A 239 3.32 -24.38 -9.01
C GLU A 239 4.66 -24.13 -9.71
N LEU A 240 5.09 -22.86 -9.81
CA LEU A 240 6.37 -22.44 -10.40
C LEU A 240 7.58 -22.84 -9.54
N ASP A 241 7.50 -22.70 -8.22
CA ASP A 241 8.59 -23.12 -7.32
C ASP A 241 8.69 -24.65 -7.22
N LYS A 242 7.56 -25.38 -7.31
CA LYS A 242 7.57 -26.83 -7.50
C LYS A 242 8.26 -27.20 -8.83
N ALA A 243 7.84 -26.60 -9.95
CA ALA A 243 8.45 -26.85 -11.25
C ALA A 243 9.95 -26.52 -11.29
N ARG A 244 10.41 -25.49 -10.56
CA ARG A 244 11.84 -25.17 -10.38
C ARG A 244 12.58 -26.26 -9.61
N GLU A 245 12.02 -26.83 -8.56
CA GLU A 245 12.68 -27.93 -7.84
C GLU A 245 12.63 -29.25 -8.64
N ASP A 246 11.55 -29.52 -9.37
CA ASP A 246 11.48 -30.63 -10.32
C ASP A 246 12.58 -30.47 -11.40
N ILE A 247 12.78 -29.27 -11.95
CA ILE A 247 13.88 -28.94 -12.89
C ILE A 247 15.25 -29.15 -12.23
N ARG A 248 15.48 -28.70 -10.99
CA ARG A 248 16.75 -28.93 -10.28
C ARG A 248 17.01 -30.42 -10.02
N GLN A 249 15.99 -31.19 -9.65
CA GLN A 249 16.11 -32.63 -9.46
C GLN A 249 16.40 -33.34 -10.78
N LEU A 250 15.78 -32.92 -11.88
CA LEU A 250 16.09 -33.42 -13.22
C LEU A 250 17.52 -33.03 -13.64
N GLN A 251 17.97 -31.80 -13.39
CA GLN A 251 19.34 -31.36 -13.64
C GLN A 251 20.37 -32.17 -12.82
N ARG A 252 20.12 -32.43 -11.53
CA ARG A 252 20.95 -33.33 -10.72
C ARG A 252 21.04 -34.73 -11.35
N LYS A 253 19.89 -35.33 -11.68
CA LYS A 253 19.79 -36.66 -12.31
C LYS A 253 20.45 -36.72 -13.70
N VAL A 254 20.37 -35.65 -14.49
CA VAL A 254 21.02 -35.53 -15.79
C VAL A 254 22.53 -35.40 -15.64
N ASN A 255 23.03 -34.55 -14.73
CA ASN A 255 24.46 -34.38 -14.50
C ASN A 255 25.11 -35.68 -13.97
N GLN A 256 24.44 -36.39 -13.05
CA GLN A 256 24.84 -37.73 -12.62
C GLN A 256 24.95 -38.68 -13.83
N ARG A 257 23.87 -38.83 -14.61
CA ARG A 257 23.85 -39.69 -15.82
C ARG A 257 24.86 -39.28 -16.91
N GLN A 258 25.20 -38.00 -17.02
CA GLN A 258 26.25 -37.53 -17.94
C GLN A 258 27.65 -37.88 -17.45
N SER A 259 27.90 -37.87 -16.13
CA SER A 259 29.16 -38.32 -15.54
C SER A 259 29.39 -39.83 -15.70
N ASP A 260 28.31 -40.61 -15.81
CA ASP A 260 28.32 -42.08 -15.80
C ASP A 260 28.20 -42.75 -17.18
N ARG A 261 28.22 -41.99 -18.28
CA ARG A 261 28.05 -42.52 -19.65
C ARG A 261 29.17 -43.46 -20.16
N TYR A 262 30.13 -43.80 -19.29
CA TYR A 262 31.27 -44.69 -19.55
C TYR A 262 31.40 -45.83 -18.52
N LEU A 263 30.58 -45.83 -17.45
CA LEU A 263 30.61 -46.85 -16.39
C LEU A 263 29.35 -47.72 -16.44
N ASP A 264 29.55 -49.03 -16.51
CA ASP A 264 28.48 -50.02 -16.37
C ASP A 264 28.34 -50.37 -14.88
N ILE A 265 27.69 -49.47 -14.14
CA ILE A 265 27.47 -49.61 -12.69
C ILE A 265 26.50 -50.79 -12.45
N LYS A 266 26.87 -51.68 -11.54
CA LYS A 266 26.09 -52.88 -11.19
C LYS A 266 25.58 -52.80 -9.74
N ASP A 267 24.28 -52.98 -9.58
CA ASP A 267 23.58 -53.11 -8.30
C ASP A 267 24.17 -54.24 -7.43
N PHE A 268 24.10 -54.08 -6.11
CA PHE A 268 24.51 -55.10 -5.12
C PHE A 268 24.02 -56.52 -5.45
N GLN A 269 22.75 -56.67 -5.87
CA GLN A 269 22.14 -57.97 -6.17
C GLN A 269 22.78 -58.68 -7.37
N HIS A 270 23.41 -57.95 -8.30
CA HIS A 270 24.15 -58.54 -9.41
C HIS A 270 25.33 -59.39 -8.89
N PHE A 271 26.10 -58.85 -7.94
CA PHE A 271 27.25 -59.55 -7.36
C PHE A 271 26.84 -60.72 -6.47
N VAL A 272 25.69 -60.65 -5.78
CA VAL A 272 25.09 -61.81 -5.10
C VAL A 272 24.79 -62.90 -6.13
N ASN A 273 23.93 -62.61 -7.12
CA ASN A 273 23.47 -63.60 -8.11
C ASN A 273 24.64 -64.23 -8.90
N SER A 274 25.60 -63.43 -9.37
CA SER A 274 26.74 -63.93 -10.14
C SER A 274 27.73 -64.73 -9.29
N SER A 275 27.91 -64.38 -8.01
CA SER A 275 28.75 -65.17 -7.09
C SER A 275 28.07 -66.44 -6.58
N ASP A 276 26.74 -66.50 -6.55
CA ASP A 276 25.98 -67.74 -6.33
C ASP A 276 26.04 -68.66 -7.55
N LYS A 277 25.83 -68.10 -8.77
CA LYS A 277 26.01 -68.82 -10.03
C LYS A 277 27.43 -69.39 -10.19
N LEU A 278 28.46 -68.59 -9.90
CA LEU A 278 29.85 -69.06 -9.93
C LEU A 278 30.09 -70.17 -8.90
N PHE A 279 29.57 -70.05 -7.68
CA PHE A 279 29.73 -71.10 -6.66
C PHE A 279 29.07 -72.42 -7.07
N ALA A 280 27.87 -72.37 -7.67
CA ALA A 280 27.21 -73.54 -8.23
C ALA A 280 28.03 -74.16 -9.37
N GLU A 281 28.48 -73.36 -10.35
CA GLU A 281 29.31 -73.86 -11.46
C GLU A 281 30.64 -74.49 -10.99
N VAL A 282 31.27 -73.92 -9.96
CA VAL A 282 32.48 -74.46 -9.30
C VAL A 282 32.20 -75.83 -8.69
N ARG A 283 31.15 -75.96 -7.86
CA ARG A 283 30.77 -77.24 -7.25
C ARG A 283 30.40 -78.27 -8.31
N ASP A 284 29.51 -77.91 -9.24
CA ASP A 284 28.97 -78.82 -10.26
C ASP A 284 30.07 -79.26 -11.24
N PHE A 285 31.10 -78.44 -11.47
CA PHE A 285 32.32 -78.87 -12.16
C PHE A 285 33.13 -79.87 -11.32
N CYS A 286 33.41 -79.58 -10.05
CA CYS A 286 34.19 -80.46 -9.17
C CYS A 286 33.52 -81.82 -8.93
N GLU A 287 32.19 -81.87 -8.88
CA GLU A 287 31.41 -83.11 -8.82
C GLU A 287 31.52 -83.91 -10.13
N ARG A 288 31.34 -83.28 -11.29
CA ARG A 288 31.55 -83.95 -12.59
C ARG A 288 32.98 -84.45 -12.77
N PHE A 289 33.98 -83.65 -12.37
CA PHE A 289 35.40 -84.03 -12.40
C PHE A 289 35.71 -85.22 -11.48
N SER A 290 35.12 -85.25 -10.28
CA SER A 290 35.14 -86.41 -9.39
C SER A 290 34.51 -87.64 -10.06
N ASN A 291 33.36 -87.48 -10.71
CA ASN A 291 32.58 -88.58 -11.28
C ASN A 291 33.20 -89.17 -12.56
N TRP A 292 33.84 -88.35 -13.41
CA TRP A 292 34.65 -88.85 -14.54
C TRP A 292 35.76 -89.81 -14.09
N SER A 293 36.23 -89.67 -12.85
CA SER A 293 37.28 -90.50 -12.28
C SER A 293 36.75 -91.42 -11.16
N ALA A 294 35.49 -91.85 -11.23
CA ALA A 294 34.92 -92.84 -10.34
C ALA A 294 35.73 -94.15 -10.38
N GLY A 295 35.91 -94.80 -9.22
CA GLY A 295 36.75 -95.98 -9.05
C GLY A 295 38.27 -95.73 -9.12
N GLN A 296 38.74 -94.56 -9.57
CA GLN A 296 40.16 -94.23 -9.60
C GLN A 296 40.67 -93.82 -8.22
N ARG A 297 41.81 -94.42 -7.83
CA ARG A 297 42.50 -94.08 -6.59
C ARG A 297 43.31 -92.80 -6.77
N ILE A 298 43.05 -91.84 -5.89
CA ILE A 298 43.78 -90.56 -5.81
C ILE A 298 45.27 -90.77 -5.58
N VAL A 299 46.08 -89.91 -6.18
CA VAL A 299 47.51 -89.85 -5.96
C VAL A 299 47.77 -89.50 -4.49
N HIS A 300 48.47 -90.38 -3.77
CA HIS A 300 48.87 -90.07 -2.38
C HIS A 300 49.72 -88.80 -2.35
N VAL A 301 49.40 -87.86 -1.46
CA VAL A 301 50.06 -86.54 -1.32
C VAL A 301 51.59 -86.63 -1.37
N HIS A 302 52.18 -87.61 -0.68
CA HIS A 302 53.64 -87.84 -0.64
C HIS A 302 54.26 -88.38 -1.94
N ARG A 303 53.48 -88.52 -3.02
CA ARG A 303 53.92 -88.89 -4.37
C ARG A 303 53.74 -87.74 -5.37
N ILE A 304 53.11 -86.65 -4.96
CA ILE A 304 53.07 -85.41 -5.75
C ILE A 304 54.47 -84.79 -5.61
N GLN A 305 55.17 -84.59 -6.73
CA GLN A 305 56.51 -83.98 -6.76
C GLN A 305 56.48 -82.45 -6.92
N ASP A 306 55.30 -81.88 -7.11
CA ASP A 306 55.07 -80.45 -7.20
C ASP A 306 54.71 -79.91 -5.80
N ASP A 307 55.65 -79.18 -5.18
CA ASP A 307 55.46 -78.62 -3.84
C ASP A 307 54.42 -77.49 -3.81
N ASP A 308 54.14 -76.77 -4.90
CA ASP A 308 53.06 -75.76 -4.96
C ASP A 308 51.70 -76.46 -4.89
N VAL A 309 51.52 -77.57 -5.61
CA VAL A 309 50.31 -78.41 -5.54
C VAL A 309 50.13 -78.96 -4.12
N LYS A 310 51.23 -79.35 -3.47
CA LYS A 310 51.22 -79.84 -2.08
C LYS A 310 50.91 -78.74 -1.06
N GLU A 311 51.51 -77.56 -1.13
CA GLU A 311 51.15 -76.42 -0.27
C GLU A 311 49.67 -76.07 -0.44
N ARG A 312 49.20 -76.00 -1.69
CA ARG A 312 47.79 -75.74 -2.00
C ARG A 312 46.88 -76.76 -1.34
N PHE A 313 47.18 -78.05 -1.48
CA PHE A 313 46.46 -79.17 -0.88
C PHE A 313 46.41 -79.09 0.65
N GLU A 314 47.57 -78.93 1.31
CA GLU A 314 47.68 -78.97 2.78
C GLU A 314 46.93 -77.79 3.40
N ASN A 315 47.04 -76.60 2.79
CA ASN A 315 46.31 -75.39 3.19
C ASN A 315 44.81 -75.37 2.74
N VAL A 316 44.19 -76.48 2.30
CA VAL A 316 42.73 -76.52 2.05
C VAL A 316 41.93 -76.61 3.34
N MET A 317 42.43 -77.33 4.34
CA MET A 317 41.70 -77.58 5.59
C MET A 317 42.30 -76.84 6.78
N LEU A 318 41.42 -76.34 7.64
CA LEU A 318 41.68 -75.43 8.76
C LEU A 318 41.66 -76.16 10.11
N ASP A 319 41.39 -77.47 10.09
CA ASP A 319 41.37 -78.36 11.25
C ASP A 319 42.34 -79.55 11.13
N ASP A 320 43.02 -79.71 9.99
CA ASP A 320 43.75 -80.90 9.50
C ASP A 320 43.02 -82.27 9.66
N ARG A 321 41.73 -82.27 10.02
CA ARG A 321 40.99 -83.48 10.42
C ARG A 321 40.45 -84.22 9.20
N GLY A 322 41.37 -84.86 8.49
CA GLY A 322 41.07 -85.99 7.61
C GLY A 322 40.82 -85.61 6.15
N VAL A 323 41.57 -84.64 5.61
CA VAL A 323 41.65 -84.34 4.16
C VAL A 323 41.68 -85.64 3.33
N ARG A 324 42.59 -86.55 3.71
CA ARG A 324 42.84 -87.85 3.08
C ARG A 324 41.70 -88.88 3.27
N ARG A 325 40.77 -88.63 4.20
CA ARG A 325 39.55 -89.45 4.40
C ARG A 325 38.42 -88.95 3.52
N MET A 326 38.19 -87.63 3.48
CA MET A 326 37.17 -87.02 2.59
C MET A 326 37.49 -87.22 1.11
N LEU A 327 38.77 -87.23 0.73
CA LEU A 327 39.19 -87.53 -0.64
C LEU A 327 39.02 -89.00 -1.03
N LYS A 328 39.21 -89.95 -0.10
CA LYS A 328 38.98 -91.39 -0.34
C LYS A 328 37.49 -91.73 -0.51
N ASP A 329 36.61 -90.85 -0.11
CA ASP A 329 35.16 -90.98 -0.19
C ASP A 329 34.65 -90.20 -1.40
N GLU A 330 34.14 -90.90 -2.41
CA GLU A 330 33.73 -90.29 -3.68
C GLU A 330 32.63 -89.22 -3.50
N SER A 331 31.80 -89.34 -2.45
CA SER A 331 30.75 -88.35 -2.11
C SER A 331 31.31 -87.04 -1.53
N ARG A 332 32.43 -87.11 -0.80
CA ARG A 332 33.06 -85.95 -0.14
C ARG A 332 34.26 -85.40 -0.90
N ARG A 333 34.77 -86.14 -1.88
CA ARG A 333 35.86 -85.74 -2.78
C ARG A 333 35.56 -84.44 -3.54
N GLY A 334 34.35 -84.29 -4.06
CA GLY A 334 33.91 -83.08 -4.78
C GLY A 334 33.99 -81.81 -3.92
N GLN A 335 33.73 -81.92 -2.62
CA GLN A 335 33.81 -80.80 -1.68
C GLN A 335 35.25 -80.29 -1.52
N VAL A 336 36.23 -81.20 -1.37
CA VAL A 336 37.65 -80.83 -1.24
C VAL A 336 38.17 -80.18 -2.52
N PHE A 337 37.75 -80.67 -3.69
CA PHE A 337 38.07 -80.03 -4.97
C PHE A 337 37.41 -78.65 -5.12
N THR A 338 36.17 -78.46 -4.63
CA THR A 338 35.48 -77.17 -4.65
C THR A 338 36.27 -76.11 -3.88
N ALA A 339 36.66 -76.42 -2.63
CA ALA A 339 37.48 -75.55 -1.80
C ALA A 339 38.86 -75.25 -2.43
N MET A 340 39.55 -76.27 -2.95
CA MET A 340 40.85 -76.10 -3.60
C MET A 340 40.76 -75.24 -4.88
N MET A 341 39.76 -75.51 -5.74
CA MET A 341 39.57 -74.78 -6.99
C MET A 341 39.16 -73.34 -6.73
N MET A 342 38.27 -73.09 -5.76
CA MET A 342 37.86 -71.72 -5.43
C MET A 342 39.01 -70.90 -4.82
N ARG A 343 39.93 -71.54 -4.07
CA ARG A 343 41.16 -70.88 -3.60
C ARG A 343 42.15 -70.58 -4.74
N MET A 344 42.27 -71.46 -5.74
CA MET A 344 43.06 -71.17 -6.95
C MET A 344 42.44 -70.04 -7.79
N LEU A 345 41.12 -70.01 -7.95
CA LEU A 345 40.40 -68.90 -8.61
C LEU A 345 40.60 -67.58 -7.84
N TRP A 346 40.54 -67.60 -6.51
CA TRP A 346 40.88 -66.43 -5.70
C TRP A 346 42.29 -65.91 -5.97
N GLU A 347 43.29 -66.80 -5.96
CA GLU A 347 44.69 -66.41 -6.12
C GLU A 347 45.03 -65.95 -7.55
N PHE A 348 44.61 -66.70 -8.57
CA PHE A 348 44.96 -66.41 -9.95
C PHE A 348 44.12 -65.28 -10.55
N VAL A 349 42.83 -65.18 -10.17
CA VAL A 349 41.88 -64.20 -10.72
C VAL A 349 41.62 -63.05 -9.74
N PHE A 350 40.92 -63.27 -8.63
CA PHE A 350 40.37 -62.18 -7.80
C PHE A 350 41.45 -61.37 -7.02
N SER A 351 42.60 -61.97 -6.71
CA SER A 351 43.74 -61.28 -6.05
C SER A 351 44.45 -60.27 -6.97
N ARG A 352 44.15 -60.28 -8.28
CA ARG A 352 44.67 -59.32 -9.25
C ARG A 352 43.95 -57.98 -9.10
N TYR A 353 44.70 -56.89 -9.29
CA TYR A 353 44.14 -55.53 -9.29
C TYR A 353 43.19 -55.32 -10.48
N LEU A 354 43.57 -55.83 -11.64
CA LEU A 354 42.69 -56.15 -12.77
C LEU A 354 43.31 -57.37 -13.47
N PHE A 355 42.49 -58.33 -13.89
CA PHE A 355 42.96 -59.50 -14.63
C PHE A 355 43.49 -59.07 -16.01
N GLY A 356 44.53 -59.73 -16.52
CA GLY A 356 45.22 -59.34 -17.76
C GLY A 356 46.29 -58.23 -17.64
N LEU A 357 46.41 -57.52 -16.50
CA LEU A 357 47.48 -56.53 -16.33
C LEU A 357 48.86 -57.16 -16.12
N ASP A 358 49.87 -56.59 -16.77
CA ASP A 358 51.28 -56.92 -16.53
C ASP A 358 51.74 -56.47 -15.13
N LYS A 359 52.73 -57.17 -14.57
CA LYS A 359 53.26 -56.88 -13.21
C LYS A 359 53.66 -55.41 -13.03
N GLU A 360 54.33 -54.83 -14.02
CA GLU A 360 54.75 -53.42 -14.01
C GLU A 360 53.56 -52.46 -14.08
N GLN A 361 52.59 -52.72 -14.96
CA GLN A 361 51.37 -51.90 -15.10
C GLN A 361 50.53 -51.93 -13.81
N ARG A 362 50.40 -53.12 -13.20
CA ARG A 362 49.75 -53.30 -11.88
C ARG A 362 50.43 -52.46 -10.81
N LEU A 363 51.77 -52.50 -10.71
CA LEU A 363 52.51 -51.75 -9.70
C LEU A 363 52.33 -50.24 -9.87
N ARG A 364 52.49 -49.71 -11.10
CA ARG A 364 52.29 -48.29 -11.40
C ARG A 364 50.88 -47.80 -11.06
N LEU A 365 49.84 -48.61 -11.31
CA LEU A 365 48.46 -48.23 -10.98
C LEU A 365 48.18 -48.26 -9.47
N LEU A 366 48.75 -49.21 -8.73
CA LEU A 366 48.65 -49.27 -7.26
C LEU A 366 49.39 -48.11 -6.58
N GLU A 367 50.59 -47.80 -7.05
CA GLU A 367 51.39 -46.64 -6.58
C GLU A 367 50.67 -45.31 -6.84
N LEU A 368 50.01 -45.18 -8.00
CA LEU A 368 49.20 -44.01 -8.34
C LEU A 368 47.91 -43.94 -7.52
N GLU A 369 47.19 -45.06 -7.29
CA GLU A 369 46.02 -45.09 -6.40
C GLU A 369 46.40 -44.69 -4.97
N HIS A 370 47.50 -45.22 -4.44
CA HIS A 370 48.04 -44.86 -3.12
C HIS A 370 48.36 -43.36 -3.02
N THR A 371 49.09 -42.83 -4.00
CA THR A 371 49.50 -41.41 -4.04
C THR A 371 48.28 -40.48 -4.14
N LEU A 372 47.30 -40.83 -4.98
CA LEU A 372 46.05 -40.07 -5.09
C LEU A 372 45.20 -40.18 -3.81
N GLY A 373 45.16 -41.35 -3.18
CA GLY A 373 44.49 -41.59 -1.90
C GLY A 373 45.07 -40.72 -0.78
N GLU A 374 46.40 -40.69 -0.62
CA GLU A 374 47.07 -39.79 0.33
C GLU A 374 46.68 -38.32 0.12
N VAL A 375 46.71 -37.84 -1.13
CA VAL A 375 46.40 -36.45 -1.48
C VAL A 375 44.91 -36.16 -1.27
N ALA A 376 44.02 -37.10 -1.56
CA ALA A 376 42.57 -36.96 -1.37
C ALA A 376 42.17 -36.94 0.11
N THR A 377 42.79 -37.79 0.96
CA THR A 377 42.60 -37.76 2.42
C THR A 377 43.04 -36.43 3.01
N LYS A 378 44.22 -35.93 2.60
CA LYS A 378 44.77 -34.64 3.07
C LYS A 378 43.94 -33.43 2.61
N ASN A 379 43.26 -33.51 1.46
CA ASN A 379 42.49 -32.39 0.88
C ASN A 379 40.98 -32.61 0.94
N ASN A 380 40.39 -32.35 2.13
CA ASN A 380 38.95 -32.41 2.40
C ASN A 380 38.31 -33.81 2.16
N ASN A 381 39.05 -34.90 2.40
CA ASN A 381 38.62 -36.29 2.30
C ASN A 381 37.87 -36.64 0.97
N LYS A 382 38.46 -36.28 -0.17
CA LYS A 382 37.85 -36.47 -1.50
C LYS A 382 38.12 -37.86 -2.11
N LEU A 383 38.01 -38.92 -1.31
CA LEU A 383 38.27 -40.31 -1.74
C LEU A 383 37.40 -40.74 -2.94
N GLU A 384 36.15 -40.27 -3.00
CA GLU A 384 35.21 -40.46 -4.12
C GLU A 384 35.85 -40.19 -5.50
N ALA A 385 36.69 -39.14 -5.60
CA ALA A 385 37.36 -38.79 -6.86
C ALA A 385 38.46 -39.80 -7.26
N VAL A 386 39.12 -40.45 -6.29
CA VAL A 386 40.12 -41.49 -6.51
C VAL A 386 39.44 -42.79 -6.95
N HIS A 387 38.32 -43.14 -6.32
CA HIS A 387 37.55 -44.32 -6.68
C HIS A 387 36.86 -44.17 -8.04
N GLN A 388 36.36 -42.97 -8.38
CA GLN A 388 35.88 -42.65 -9.73
C GLN A 388 37.02 -42.71 -10.77
N TRP A 389 38.23 -42.23 -10.43
CA TRP A 389 39.39 -42.36 -11.30
C TRP A 389 39.78 -43.84 -11.53
N ARG A 390 39.76 -44.69 -10.48
CA ARG A 390 39.98 -46.13 -10.61
C ARG A 390 38.94 -46.77 -11.53
N ALA A 391 37.65 -46.61 -11.20
CA ALA A 391 36.54 -47.19 -11.94
C ALA A 391 36.61 -46.85 -13.44
N THR A 392 36.78 -45.56 -13.77
CA THR A 392 36.89 -45.09 -15.16
C THR A 392 38.17 -45.59 -15.85
N THR A 393 39.32 -45.55 -15.18
CA THR A 393 40.60 -46.03 -15.76
C THR A 393 40.55 -47.51 -16.07
N LEU A 394 40.09 -48.35 -15.14
CA LEU A 394 40.00 -49.80 -15.36
C LEU A 394 38.95 -50.14 -16.43
N THR A 395 37.83 -49.43 -16.49
CA THR A 395 36.79 -49.62 -17.52
C THR A 395 37.29 -49.24 -18.92
N LEU A 396 38.10 -48.19 -19.05
CA LEU A 396 38.70 -47.81 -20.33
C LEU A 396 39.79 -48.81 -20.77
N LEU A 397 40.54 -49.40 -19.83
CA LEU A 397 41.51 -50.45 -20.12
C LEU A 397 40.84 -51.74 -20.64
N THR A 398 39.73 -52.18 -20.02
CA THR A 398 38.99 -53.39 -20.45
C THR A 398 38.25 -53.23 -21.78
N GLN A 399 38.04 -51.98 -22.24
CA GLN A 399 37.51 -51.69 -23.57
C GLN A 399 38.54 -51.81 -24.70
N ARG A 400 39.85 -51.80 -24.41
CA ARG A 400 40.91 -51.87 -25.42
C ARG A 400 40.95 -53.26 -26.11
N PRO A 401 40.84 -53.37 -27.44
CA PRO A 401 40.79 -54.66 -28.15
C PRO A 401 41.97 -55.61 -27.85
N ALA A 402 43.20 -55.07 -27.85
CA ALA A 402 44.40 -55.85 -27.51
C ALA A 402 44.40 -56.36 -26.06
N PHE A 403 43.76 -55.64 -25.14
CA PHE A 403 43.64 -56.08 -23.75
C PHE A 403 42.59 -57.19 -23.62
N ARG A 404 41.49 -57.14 -24.38
CA ARG A 404 40.52 -58.24 -24.47
C ARG A 404 41.12 -59.53 -25.04
N GLN A 405 41.93 -59.42 -26.09
CA GLN A 405 42.68 -60.56 -26.63
C GLN A 405 43.66 -61.15 -25.60
N LYS A 406 44.31 -60.29 -24.80
CA LYS A 406 45.17 -60.74 -23.70
C LYS A 406 44.38 -61.44 -22.58
N ILE A 407 43.25 -60.87 -22.14
CA ILE A 407 42.36 -61.51 -21.16
C ILE A 407 42.00 -62.93 -21.59
N LEU A 408 41.56 -63.14 -22.84
CA LEU A 408 41.23 -64.47 -23.36
C LEU A 408 42.43 -65.44 -23.30
N THR A 409 43.62 -64.96 -23.65
CA THR A 409 44.86 -65.74 -23.59
C THR A 409 45.22 -66.13 -22.14
N ASP A 410 45.17 -65.16 -21.23
CA ASP A 410 45.47 -65.34 -19.81
C ASP A 410 44.41 -66.21 -19.11
N THR A 411 43.14 -66.16 -19.55
CA THR A 411 42.04 -67.05 -19.13
C THR A 411 42.34 -68.50 -19.52
N HIS A 412 42.71 -68.76 -20.78
CA HIS A 412 43.10 -70.10 -21.22
C HIS A 412 44.32 -70.64 -20.47
N ALA A 413 45.34 -69.81 -20.25
CA ALA A 413 46.52 -70.18 -19.47
C ALA A 413 46.16 -70.50 -18.00
N THR A 414 45.29 -69.70 -17.38
CA THR A 414 44.80 -69.91 -16.01
C THR A 414 43.98 -71.20 -15.89
N ALA A 415 43.11 -71.50 -16.87
CA ALA A 415 42.34 -72.74 -16.91
C ALA A 415 43.24 -73.97 -17.09
N ALA A 416 44.26 -73.90 -17.96
CA ALA A 416 45.25 -74.95 -18.12
C ALA A 416 46.05 -75.19 -16.82
N GLU A 417 46.43 -74.14 -16.11
CA GLU A 417 47.19 -74.24 -14.86
C GLU A 417 46.34 -74.81 -13.71
N ILE A 418 45.05 -74.44 -13.62
CA ILE A 418 44.11 -75.06 -12.66
C ILE A 418 43.89 -76.54 -13.00
N MET A 419 43.79 -76.89 -14.29
CA MET A 419 43.70 -78.30 -14.72
C MET A 419 44.97 -79.08 -14.34
N ARG A 420 46.16 -78.48 -14.51
CA ARG A 420 47.46 -79.07 -14.13
C ARG A 420 47.46 -79.47 -12.65
N HIS A 421 47.04 -78.56 -11.77
CA HIS A 421 46.93 -78.81 -10.33
C HIS A 421 45.93 -79.93 -9.99
N LEU A 422 44.76 -79.97 -10.64
CA LEU A 422 43.76 -81.02 -10.43
C LEU A 422 44.27 -82.40 -10.90
N HIS A 423 44.95 -82.45 -12.05
CA HIS A 423 45.50 -83.66 -12.66
C HIS A 423 46.52 -84.38 -11.76
N PHE A 424 47.35 -83.65 -11.00
CA PHE A 424 48.31 -84.25 -10.06
C PHE A 424 47.67 -85.02 -8.90
N ILE A 425 46.42 -84.67 -8.54
CA ILE A 425 45.69 -85.33 -7.45
C ILE A 425 44.81 -86.45 -8.01
N LEU A 426 44.12 -86.18 -9.13
CA LEU A 426 43.19 -87.09 -9.78
C LEU A 426 43.23 -86.88 -11.30
N PRO A 427 44.05 -87.64 -12.05
CA PRO A 427 44.14 -87.50 -13.49
C PRO A 427 42.83 -88.00 -14.15
N PRO A 428 42.10 -87.15 -14.91
CA PRO A 428 40.87 -87.57 -15.56
C PRO A 428 41.15 -88.55 -16.72
N PRO A 429 40.19 -89.43 -17.08
CA PRO A 429 40.35 -90.30 -18.24
C PRO A 429 40.60 -89.52 -19.53
N ALA A 430 41.45 -90.06 -20.41
CA ALA A 430 41.89 -89.39 -21.63
C ALA A 430 40.73 -88.91 -22.54
N HIS A 431 39.58 -89.60 -22.53
CA HIS A 431 38.40 -89.21 -23.31
C HIS A 431 37.64 -87.99 -22.73
N HIS A 432 37.72 -87.74 -21.42
CA HIS A 432 37.10 -86.56 -20.78
C HIS A 432 38.06 -85.38 -20.57
N HIS A 433 39.34 -85.55 -20.88
CA HIS A 433 40.35 -84.50 -20.68
C HIS A 433 40.03 -83.19 -21.43
N GLN A 434 39.53 -83.29 -22.66
CA GLN A 434 39.16 -82.13 -23.47
C GLN A 434 37.85 -81.47 -22.99
N ASP A 435 36.87 -82.26 -22.57
CA ASP A 435 35.63 -81.78 -21.95
C ASP A 435 35.93 -81.00 -20.67
N ALA A 436 36.82 -81.55 -19.84
CA ALA A 436 37.26 -80.96 -18.58
C ALA A 436 37.94 -79.60 -18.78
N ILE A 437 38.86 -79.49 -19.74
CA ILE A 437 39.53 -78.21 -20.06
C ILE A 437 38.52 -77.20 -20.62
N THR A 438 37.60 -77.63 -21.48
CA THR A 438 36.59 -76.74 -22.08
C THR A 438 35.63 -76.20 -21.03
N ALA A 439 35.07 -77.06 -20.17
CA ALA A 439 34.17 -76.67 -19.09
C ALA A 439 34.87 -75.77 -18.05
N LEU A 440 36.12 -76.07 -17.70
CA LEU A 440 36.91 -75.23 -16.81
C LEU A 440 37.24 -73.87 -17.43
N THR A 441 37.50 -73.80 -18.74
CA THR A 441 37.74 -72.53 -19.44
C THR A 441 36.53 -71.62 -19.34
N THR A 442 35.31 -72.11 -19.59
CA THR A 442 34.06 -71.32 -19.45
C THR A 442 33.85 -70.83 -18.01
N LEU A 443 34.18 -71.66 -17.02
CA LEU A 443 34.09 -71.32 -15.60
C LEU A 443 35.10 -70.23 -15.21
N VAL A 444 36.37 -70.35 -15.66
CA VAL A 444 37.40 -69.32 -15.43
C VAL A 444 37.03 -68.02 -16.14
N ASP A 445 36.46 -68.08 -17.34
CA ASP A 445 35.98 -66.88 -18.06
C ASP A 445 34.85 -66.14 -17.32
N HIS A 446 33.90 -66.88 -16.73
CA HIS A 446 32.88 -66.30 -15.84
C HIS A 446 33.49 -65.70 -14.56
N ALA A 447 34.46 -66.38 -13.93
CA ALA A 447 35.18 -65.85 -12.76
C ALA A 447 36.00 -64.59 -13.10
N VAL A 448 36.65 -64.55 -14.26
CA VAL A 448 37.39 -63.40 -14.79
C VAL A 448 36.45 -62.25 -15.11
N THR A 449 35.30 -62.52 -15.74
CA THR A 449 34.26 -61.52 -16.00
C THR A 449 33.77 -60.89 -14.69
N LEU A 450 33.37 -61.71 -13.71
CA LEU A 450 32.94 -61.23 -12.40
C LEU A 450 34.04 -60.43 -11.69
N SER A 451 35.29 -60.89 -11.73
CA SER A 451 36.42 -60.16 -11.17
C SER A 451 36.72 -58.83 -11.87
N ILE A 452 36.44 -58.71 -13.17
CA ILE A 452 36.56 -57.45 -13.90
C ILE A 452 35.41 -56.51 -13.48
N GLU A 453 34.17 -57.00 -13.50
CA GLU A 453 32.98 -56.23 -13.11
C GLU A 453 33.10 -55.65 -11.70
N MET A 454 33.58 -56.45 -10.73
CA MET A 454 33.85 -56.04 -9.35
C MET A 454 34.90 -54.93 -9.25
N ARG A 455 35.95 -54.98 -10.08
CA ARG A 455 37.05 -53.99 -10.08
C ARG A 455 36.69 -52.70 -10.83
N THR A 456 35.76 -52.74 -11.79
CA THR A 456 35.30 -51.55 -12.53
C THR A 456 34.25 -50.73 -11.79
N GLN A 457 33.74 -51.17 -10.63
CA GLN A 457 32.79 -50.38 -9.84
C GLN A 457 33.44 -49.20 -9.10
N ARG A 458 32.61 -48.20 -8.80
CA ARG A 458 32.95 -47.08 -7.88
C ARG A 458 33.14 -47.55 -6.44
N ALA A 459 32.31 -48.49 -5.98
CA ALA A 459 32.52 -49.19 -4.70
C ALA A 459 33.64 -50.23 -4.84
N GLU A 460 34.35 -50.55 -3.76
CA GLU A 460 35.37 -51.60 -3.78
C GLU A 460 34.73 -52.95 -3.40
N TYR A 461 34.48 -53.77 -4.41
CA TYR A 461 34.07 -55.16 -4.21
C TYR A 461 35.31 -56.06 -4.08
N VAL A 462 35.48 -56.69 -2.92
CA VAL A 462 36.64 -57.55 -2.61
C VAL A 462 36.17 -58.95 -2.23
N MET A 463 36.71 -59.97 -2.90
CA MET A 463 36.64 -61.34 -2.38
C MET A 463 37.73 -61.52 -1.33
N GLN A 464 37.33 -61.71 -0.07
CA GLN A 464 38.26 -61.86 1.05
C GLN A 464 39.17 -63.08 0.84
N ARG A 465 40.41 -63.00 1.33
CA ARG A 465 41.33 -64.14 1.33
C ARG A 465 40.79 -65.20 2.29
N ALA A 466 40.61 -66.43 1.82
CA ALA A 466 40.36 -67.56 2.72
C ALA A 466 41.53 -67.70 3.71
N PRO A 467 41.26 -67.93 5.01
CA PRO A 467 42.31 -68.19 6.00
C PRO A 467 43.13 -69.43 5.61
N ARG A 468 44.29 -69.58 6.26
CA ARG A 468 45.16 -70.76 6.14
C ARG A 468 45.29 -71.41 7.53
N PRO A 469 45.53 -72.73 7.62
CA PRO A 469 45.97 -73.33 8.86
C PRO A 469 47.33 -72.76 9.26
N GLU A 470 47.54 -72.54 10.56
CA GLU A 470 48.82 -72.16 11.14
C GLU A 470 49.24 -73.28 12.09
N TYR A 471 50.37 -73.93 11.80
CA TYR A 471 50.85 -75.10 12.52
C TYR A 471 51.80 -74.70 13.65
N ASP A 472 51.74 -75.42 14.78
CA ASP A 472 52.67 -75.25 15.90
C ASP A 472 53.99 -76.04 15.70
N ASP A 473 54.89 -75.96 16.67
CA ASP A 473 56.18 -76.70 16.66
C ASP A 473 56.01 -78.24 16.67
N ASN A 474 54.82 -78.74 16.99
CA ASN A 474 54.47 -80.17 16.97
C ASN A 474 53.88 -80.62 15.62
N GLY A 475 53.47 -79.67 14.77
CA GLY A 475 52.78 -79.91 13.50
C GLY A 475 51.26 -80.05 13.62
N GLU A 476 50.64 -79.64 14.73
CA GLU A 476 49.18 -79.55 14.87
C GLU A 476 48.68 -78.13 14.52
N VAL A 477 47.42 -78.00 14.07
CA VAL A 477 46.85 -76.69 13.70
C VAL A 477 46.47 -75.90 14.96
N SER A 478 47.23 -74.84 15.22
CA SER A 478 47.04 -73.93 16.35
C SER A 478 45.87 -72.95 16.17
N ASN A 479 45.64 -72.48 14.93
CA ASN A 479 44.62 -71.46 14.61
C ASN A 479 43.31 -72.09 14.11
N THR A 480 42.61 -72.80 14.99
CA THR A 480 41.28 -73.35 14.70
C THR A 480 40.22 -72.26 14.70
N ILE A 481 39.49 -72.11 13.60
CA ILE A 481 38.55 -70.99 13.41
C ILE A 481 37.13 -71.42 13.82
N PRO A 482 36.48 -70.74 14.79
CA PRO A 482 35.09 -71.01 15.14
C PRO A 482 34.13 -70.46 14.08
N TYR A 483 32.98 -71.09 13.93
CA TYR A 483 31.91 -70.66 13.03
C TYR A 483 31.26 -69.34 13.51
N ASP A 484 31.14 -68.37 12.60
CA ASP A 484 30.50 -67.06 12.83
C ASP A 484 29.30 -66.90 11.87
N PRO A 485 28.04 -67.02 12.33
CA PRO A 485 26.87 -66.96 11.46
C PRO A 485 26.67 -65.60 10.80
N ALA A 486 27.25 -64.51 11.32
CA ALA A 486 27.15 -63.20 10.67
C ALA A 486 28.02 -63.11 9.40
N LYS A 487 29.13 -63.86 9.34
CA LYS A 487 30.09 -63.84 8.21
C LYS A 487 30.11 -65.12 7.39
N MET A 488 29.63 -66.24 7.92
CA MET A 488 29.72 -67.57 7.35
C MET A 488 28.35 -68.20 7.14
N HIS A 489 28.27 -69.13 6.18
CA HIS A 489 27.11 -69.97 5.93
C HIS A 489 27.54 -71.44 5.91
N ALA A 490 26.93 -72.26 6.76
CA ALA A 490 27.34 -73.65 6.96
C ALA A 490 26.66 -74.59 5.95
N VAL A 491 27.38 -74.95 4.88
CA VAL A 491 26.85 -75.72 3.74
C VAL A 491 26.32 -77.09 4.17
N ASN A 492 26.91 -77.70 5.20
CA ASN A 492 26.50 -78.99 5.75
C ASN A 492 25.61 -78.90 7.01
N ALA A 493 25.04 -77.74 7.36
CA ALA A 493 24.16 -77.60 8.52
C ALA A 493 22.93 -78.54 8.44
N VAL A 494 22.33 -78.65 7.25
CA VAL A 494 21.20 -79.54 6.99
C VAL A 494 21.60 -81.02 7.14
N ASP A 495 22.77 -81.41 6.62
CA ASP A 495 23.30 -82.79 6.75
C ASP A 495 23.61 -83.16 8.21
N LEU A 496 23.95 -82.17 9.04
CA LEU A 496 24.16 -82.33 10.48
C LEU A 496 22.85 -82.31 11.28
N GLY A 497 21.73 -81.89 10.69
CA GLY A 497 20.44 -81.75 11.35
C GLY A 497 20.36 -80.58 12.35
N MET A 498 21.11 -79.51 12.12
CA MET A 498 21.25 -78.35 13.01
C MET A 498 20.95 -77.03 12.28
N SER A 499 20.54 -76.00 13.03
CA SER A 499 20.48 -74.63 12.52
C SER A 499 21.86 -73.94 12.56
N GLU A 500 21.98 -72.80 11.86
CA GLU A 500 23.16 -71.94 11.96
C GLU A 500 23.37 -71.35 13.37
N GLN A 501 22.34 -71.34 14.22
CA GLN A 501 22.43 -70.84 15.59
C GLN A 501 22.98 -71.93 16.53
N ASP A 502 22.48 -73.16 16.43
CA ASP A 502 22.98 -74.31 17.21
C ASP A 502 24.48 -74.54 16.96
N LEU A 503 24.93 -74.39 15.71
CA LEU A 503 26.34 -74.52 15.33
C LEU A 503 27.24 -73.40 15.92
N ALA A 504 26.68 -72.22 16.16
CA ALA A 504 27.39 -71.12 16.81
C ALA A 504 27.47 -71.33 18.34
N ASP A 505 26.39 -71.80 18.95
CA ASP A 505 26.31 -72.08 20.39
C ASP A 505 27.18 -73.29 20.80
N GLU A 506 27.24 -74.35 19.98
CA GLU A 506 28.20 -75.46 20.13
C GLU A 506 29.65 -75.05 19.80
N LYS A 507 29.88 -73.86 19.24
CA LYS A 507 31.19 -73.36 18.75
C LYS A 507 31.84 -74.29 17.72
N ALA A 508 31.05 -74.80 16.79
CA ALA A 508 31.51 -75.68 15.71
C ALA A 508 32.71 -75.08 14.97
N LEU A 509 33.69 -75.92 14.63
CA LEU A 509 34.94 -75.47 14.02
C LEU A 509 34.85 -75.54 12.49
N VAL A 510 35.33 -74.49 11.82
CA VAL A 510 35.42 -74.43 10.36
C VAL A 510 36.47 -75.43 9.89
N LYS A 511 36.06 -76.42 9.11
CA LYS A 511 36.93 -77.42 8.50
C LYS A 511 37.57 -76.90 7.22
N MET A 512 36.80 -76.29 6.31
CA MET A 512 37.33 -75.71 5.08
C MET A 512 36.40 -74.62 4.53
N VAL A 513 36.99 -73.71 3.74
CA VAL A 513 36.25 -72.66 3.02
C VAL A 513 35.95 -73.14 1.60
N MET A 514 34.66 -73.33 1.31
CA MET A 514 34.13 -73.72 0.00
C MET A 514 34.02 -72.51 -0.95
N PHE A 515 33.70 -71.33 -0.41
CA PHE A 515 33.67 -70.07 -1.16
C PHE A 515 34.01 -68.90 -0.21
N PRO A 516 35.02 -68.05 -0.51
CA PRO A 516 35.37 -66.93 0.36
C PRO A 516 34.24 -65.88 0.43
N ALA A 517 34.20 -65.11 1.52
CA ALA A 517 33.25 -64.01 1.63
C ALA A 517 33.51 -62.94 0.55
N ILE A 518 32.45 -62.31 0.06
CA ILE A 518 32.55 -61.08 -0.75
C ILE A 518 32.05 -59.93 0.09
N ILE A 519 32.86 -58.87 0.16
CA ILE A 519 32.56 -57.60 0.81
C ILE A 519 32.47 -56.48 -0.21
N CYS A 520 31.73 -55.44 0.13
CA CYS A 520 31.65 -54.18 -0.60
C CYS A 520 32.01 -53.04 0.36
N ARG A 521 32.86 -52.12 -0.08
CA ARG A 521 33.18 -50.87 0.64
C ARG A 521 32.71 -49.66 -0.16
N GLY A 522 32.01 -48.78 0.53
CA GLY A 522 31.37 -47.62 -0.08
C GLY A 522 30.10 -47.95 -0.88
N ASN A 523 29.65 -47.00 -1.70
CA ASN A 523 28.41 -47.10 -2.48
C ASN A 523 28.61 -46.85 -3.98
N GLU A 524 27.52 -46.95 -4.76
CA GLU A 524 27.45 -46.71 -6.21
C GLU A 524 27.87 -45.29 -6.66
N LEU A 525 28.02 -44.34 -5.71
CA LEU A 525 28.54 -42.99 -5.97
C LEU A 525 30.06 -42.90 -5.72
N GLY A 526 30.61 -43.77 -4.86
CA GLY A 526 32.00 -43.73 -4.40
C GLY A 526 32.18 -43.13 -2.99
N GLU A 527 31.08 -42.91 -2.26
CA GLU A 527 31.06 -42.41 -0.89
C GLU A 527 31.15 -43.54 0.16
N LYS A 528 31.30 -43.18 1.45
CA LYS A 528 31.09 -44.05 2.63
C LYS A 528 31.98 -45.30 2.71
N TYR A 529 33.22 -45.17 2.26
CA TYR A 529 34.21 -46.24 2.22
C TYR A 529 34.57 -46.86 3.57
N ASP A 530 34.34 -46.14 4.67
CA ASP A 530 34.55 -46.62 6.04
C ASP A 530 33.58 -47.75 6.45
N ASN A 531 32.48 -47.94 5.70
CA ASN A 531 31.50 -49.00 5.94
C ASN A 531 31.79 -50.21 5.04
N GLU A 532 32.09 -51.36 5.66
CA GLU A 532 32.21 -52.66 4.98
C GLU A 532 30.90 -53.44 5.11
N VAL A 533 30.31 -53.83 3.97
CA VAL A 533 29.06 -54.60 3.89
C VAL A 533 29.37 -55.99 3.32
N VAL A 534 28.92 -57.04 4.00
CA VAL A 534 29.01 -58.42 3.48
C VAL A 534 27.99 -58.60 2.35
N VAL A 535 28.48 -58.78 1.12
CA VAL A 535 27.68 -59.08 -0.08
C VAL A 535 27.29 -60.55 -0.08
N LYS A 536 28.25 -61.43 0.22
CA LYS A 536 28.04 -62.87 0.32
C LYS A 536 28.80 -63.44 1.51
N ARG A 537 28.08 -64.13 2.40
CA ARG A 537 28.66 -64.89 3.52
C ARG A 537 29.56 -66.02 2.99
N MET A 538 30.68 -66.23 3.67
CA MET A 538 31.66 -67.26 3.39
C MET A 538 30.99 -68.64 3.42
N GLN A 539 31.04 -69.40 2.33
CA GLN A 539 30.49 -70.76 2.32
C GLN A 539 31.52 -71.69 2.97
N VAL A 540 31.15 -72.35 4.05
CA VAL A 540 32.05 -73.20 4.85
C VAL A 540 31.48 -74.59 5.07
N LEU A 541 32.36 -75.56 5.25
CA LEU A 541 32.03 -76.83 5.89
C LEU A 541 32.52 -76.78 7.34
N VAL A 542 31.68 -77.19 8.27
CA VAL A 542 31.99 -77.24 9.71
C VAL A 542 32.11 -78.68 10.20
N ASN A 543 33.02 -78.90 11.14
CA ASN A 543 33.06 -80.08 12.00
C ASN A 543 32.44 -79.75 13.36
N ARG A 544 31.89 -80.79 14.00
CA ARG A 544 31.78 -80.90 15.46
C ARG A 544 33.14 -81.36 16.03
#